data_AF-A0A975N785-F1
#
_entry.id   AF-A0A975N785-F1
#
_cell.length_a   1.000
_cell.length_b   1.000
_cell.length_c   1.000
_cell.angle_alpha   90.00
_cell.angle_beta   90.00
_cell.angle_gamma   90.00
#
_symmetry.space_group_name_H-M   'P 1'
#
loop_
_entity.id
_entity.type
_entity.pdbx_description
1 polymer ?
#
loop_
_entity_poly.entity_id
_entity_poly.type
_entity_poly.pdbx_seq_one_letter_code
_entity_poly.pdbx_strand_id
1 'polypeptide(L)'
;MTEPAATTDWTDEDVRGIVLTIIKDLAPDSDTELTPGTTLVEDLGYHSLALMEVAFALEDEFDLEPIDEETARKITTVGNVQDLVLEKLAERD
;
A
#
# COMPACT_ATOMS: atom_id res chain seq x y z
N MET A 1 -18.85 17.17 14.63
CA MET A 1 -17.60 16.77 13.96
C MET A 1 -18.10 16.13 12.68
N THR A 2 -17.91 16.81 11.56
CA THR A 2 -18.71 16.67 10.32
C THR A 2 -18.65 15.26 9.70
N GLU A 3 -19.81 14.71 9.37
CA GLU A 3 -20.06 13.70 8.33
C GLU A 3 -20.43 14.42 7.01
N PRO A 4 -20.10 13.91 5.80
CA PRO A 4 -20.89 12.82 5.21
C PRO A 4 -20.11 11.75 4.40
N ALA A 5 -20.72 10.58 4.27
CA ALA A 5 -20.26 9.45 3.46
C ALA A 5 -20.44 9.66 1.93
N ALA A 6 -19.52 9.03 1.18
CA ALA A 6 -19.64 8.50 -0.20
C ALA A 6 -19.60 9.46 -1.41
N THR A 7 -18.37 9.79 -1.82
CA THR A 7 -17.83 9.67 -3.19
C THR A 7 -16.45 9.03 -3.03
N THR A 8 -16.01 8.13 -3.91
CA THR A 8 -14.83 7.25 -3.70
C THR A 8 -13.48 7.98 -3.85
N ASP A 9 -13.27 9.08 -3.14
CA ASP A 9 -12.02 9.84 -3.10
C ASP A 9 -11.25 9.50 -1.82
N TRP A 10 -10.38 8.50 -1.88
CA TRP A 10 -9.45 8.25 -0.78
C TRP A 10 -8.55 9.49 -0.60
N THR A 11 -8.50 10.05 0.60
CA THR A 11 -7.58 11.17 0.89
C THR A 11 -6.15 10.68 1.05
N ASP A 12 -5.16 11.58 0.99
CA ASP A 12 -3.75 11.23 1.17
C ASP A 12 -3.50 10.54 2.53
N GLU A 13 -4.23 10.99 3.56
CA GLU A 13 -4.18 10.42 4.90
C GLU A 13 -4.84 9.03 4.96
N ASP A 14 -5.96 8.84 4.28
CA ASP A 14 -6.64 7.54 4.19
C ASP A 14 -5.77 6.51 3.47
N VAL A 15 -5.21 6.88 2.31
CA VAL A 15 -4.33 6.00 1.53
C VAL A 15 -3.17 5.53 2.38
N ARG A 16 -2.50 6.46 3.07
CA ARG A 16 -1.37 6.11 3.95
C ARG A 16 -1.78 5.18 5.08
N GLY A 17 -2.93 5.42 5.71
CA GLY A 17 -3.46 4.59 6.79
C GLY A 17 -3.79 3.17 6.32
N ILE A 18 -4.53 3.04 5.23
CA ILE A 18 -4.94 1.77 4.66
C ILE A 18 -3.73 0.98 4.15
N VAL A 19 -2.81 1.61 3.42
CA VAL A 19 -1.56 0.98 2.95
C VAL A 19 -0.75 0.44 4.13
N LEU A 20 -0.63 1.21 5.21
CA LEU A 20 0.05 0.75 6.43
C LEU A 20 -0.65 -0.46 7.05
N THR A 21 -1.98 -0.46 7.10
CA THR A 21 -2.75 -1.60 7.61
C THR A 21 -2.54 -2.85 6.76
N ILE A 22 -2.62 -2.74 5.44
CA ILE A 22 -2.41 -3.87 4.50
C ILE A 22 -0.99 -4.43 4.65
N ILE A 23 0.02 -3.55 4.63
CA ILE A 23 1.42 -3.96 4.82
C ILE A 23 1.63 -4.59 6.20
N LYS A 24 0.97 -4.10 7.24
CA LYS A 24 1.13 -4.68 8.58
C LYS A 24 0.47 -6.06 8.70
N ASP A 25 -0.68 -6.24 8.08
CA ASP A 25 -1.46 -7.48 8.12
C ASP A 25 -0.78 -8.61 7.34
N LEU A 26 -0.18 -8.26 6.19
CA LEU A 26 0.56 -9.20 5.34
C LEU A 26 2.04 -9.34 5.76
N ALA A 27 2.52 -8.55 6.71
CA ALA A 27 3.88 -8.65 7.22
C ALA A 27 4.05 -9.93 8.04
N PRO A 28 5.06 -10.77 7.74
CA PRO A 28 5.41 -11.88 8.63
C PRO A 28 5.94 -11.38 9.99
N ASP A 29 6.57 -10.20 10.03
CA ASP A 29 7.03 -9.53 11.25
C ASP A 29 6.30 -8.18 11.46
N SER A 30 5.10 -8.23 12.05
CA SER A 30 4.25 -7.04 12.32
C SER A 30 4.61 -6.27 13.60
N ASP A 31 5.59 -6.73 14.38
CA ASP A 31 6.00 -6.12 15.66
C ASP A 31 6.92 -4.89 15.46
N THR A 32 7.39 -4.66 14.23
CA THR A 32 8.24 -3.52 13.88
C THR A 32 7.42 -2.24 13.65
N GLU A 33 7.98 -1.11 14.10
CA GLU A 33 7.40 0.21 13.84
C GLU A 33 7.52 0.55 12.34
N LEU A 34 6.38 0.63 11.66
CA LEU A 34 6.32 0.99 10.25
C LEU A 34 6.59 2.46 10.05
N THR A 35 7.69 2.77 9.39
CA THR A 35 8.06 4.11 8.95
C THR A 35 8.01 4.20 7.43
N PRO A 36 7.89 5.39 6.81
CA PRO A 36 7.97 5.50 5.36
C PRO A 36 9.31 5.02 4.78
N GLY A 37 10.37 4.94 5.60
CA GLY A 37 11.67 4.39 5.22
C GLY A 37 11.82 2.88 5.49
N THR A 38 10.82 2.24 6.09
CA THR A 38 10.82 0.80 6.39
C THR A 38 10.81 0.00 5.08
N THR A 39 11.76 -0.92 4.95
CA THR A 39 11.91 -1.80 3.79
C THR A 39 11.06 -3.06 3.95
N LEU A 40 10.19 -3.34 2.98
CA LEU A 40 9.28 -4.49 3.02
C LEU A 40 10.06 -5.80 3.17
N VAL A 41 11.10 -6.00 2.34
CA VAL A 41 11.85 -7.26 2.29
C VAL A 41 12.83 -7.39 3.45
N GLU A 42 13.59 -6.33 3.76
CA GLU A 42 14.67 -6.41 4.75
C GLU A 42 14.19 -6.23 6.20
N ASP A 43 13.21 -5.35 6.42
CA ASP A 43 12.76 -4.97 7.78
C ASP A 43 11.49 -5.74 8.18
N LEU A 44 10.56 -5.95 7.24
CA LEU A 44 9.33 -6.71 7.48
C LEU A 44 9.39 -8.16 7.02
N GLY A 45 10.50 -8.59 6.42
CA GLY A 45 10.69 -9.97 5.99
C GLY A 45 9.83 -10.41 4.81
N TYR A 46 9.33 -9.48 3.99
CA TYR A 46 8.52 -9.81 2.84
C TYR A 46 9.25 -10.70 1.84
N HIS A 47 8.49 -11.60 1.22
CA HIS A 47 8.95 -12.44 0.12
C HIS A 47 8.21 -12.10 -1.17
N SER A 48 8.64 -12.67 -2.30
CA SER A 48 8.03 -12.40 -3.61
C SER A 48 6.51 -12.64 -3.63
N LEU A 49 6.01 -13.60 -2.84
CA LEU A 49 4.57 -13.84 -2.69
C LEU A 49 3.88 -12.76 -1.87
N ALA A 50 4.43 -12.37 -0.71
CA ALA A 50 3.86 -11.32 0.13
C ALA A 50 3.80 -9.96 -0.59
N LEU A 51 4.79 -9.64 -1.43
CA LEU A 51 4.76 -8.44 -2.28
C LEU A 51 3.62 -8.50 -3.31
N MET A 52 3.38 -9.68 -3.90
CA MET A 52 2.28 -9.90 -4.83
C MET A 52 0.91 -9.85 -4.12
N GLU A 53 0.83 -10.33 -2.87
CA GLU A 53 -0.38 -10.24 -2.05
C GLU A 53 -0.70 -8.78 -1.66
N VAL A 54 0.32 -7.98 -1.30
CA VAL A 54 0.13 -6.54 -1.05
C VAL A 54 -0.36 -5.84 -2.30
N ALA A 55 0.28 -6.09 -3.46
CA ALA A 55 -0.17 -5.53 -4.72
C ALA A 55 -1.65 -5.84 -4.96
N PHE A 56 -2.04 -7.11 -4.86
CA PHE A 56 -3.41 -7.55 -5.08
C PHE A 56 -4.41 -6.94 -4.08
N ALA A 57 -4.03 -6.82 -2.80
CA ALA A 57 -4.85 -6.18 -1.79
C ALA A 57 -5.05 -4.68 -2.07
N LEU A 58 -4.02 -3.99 -2.55
CA LEU A 58 -4.11 -2.59 -2.95
C LEU A 58 -4.96 -2.42 -4.22
N GLU A 59 -4.80 -3.31 -5.20
CA GLU A 59 -5.62 -3.34 -6.42
C GLU A 59 -7.10 -3.50 -6.09
N ASP A 60 -7.47 -4.41 -5.20
CA ASP A 60 -8.87 -4.67 -4.81
C ASP A 60 -9.43 -3.55 -3.91
N GLU A 61 -8.68 -3.13 -2.89
CA GLU A 61 -9.13 -2.11 -1.92
C GLU A 61 -9.29 -0.74 -2.58
N PHE A 62 -8.34 -0.37 -3.44
CA PHE A 62 -8.33 0.92 -4.11
C PHE A 62 -8.83 0.86 -5.56
N ASP A 63 -9.35 -0.28 -6.02
CA ASP A 63 -9.82 -0.56 -7.39
C ASP A 63 -8.78 -0.19 -8.49
N LEU A 64 -7.48 -0.24 -8.17
CA LEU A 64 -6.39 0.27 -9.04
C LEU A 64 -6.19 -0.60 -10.29
N GLU A 65 -5.47 -0.02 -11.26
CA GLU A 65 -4.93 -0.81 -12.36
C GLU A 65 -3.95 -1.88 -11.86
N PRO A 66 -3.87 -3.03 -12.55
CA PRO A 66 -3.09 -4.13 -12.06
C PRO A 66 -1.60 -3.84 -11.97
N ILE A 67 -1.02 -4.12 -10.81
CA ILE A 67 0.38 -3.82 -10.50
C ILE A 67 1.24 -5.01 -10.96
N ASP A 68 2.00 -4.81 -12.02
CA ASP A 68 2.88 -5.85 -12.55
C ASP A 68 4.01 -6.22 -11.57
N GLU A 69 4.51 -7.45 -11.66
CA GLU A 69 5.58 -7.97 -10.79
C GLU A 69 6.85 -7.10 -10.84
N GLU A 70 7.12 -6.44 -11.98
CA GLU A 70 8.24 -5.48 -12.05
C GLU A 70 8.01 -4.25 -11.16
N THR A 71 6.80 -3.69 -11.17
CA THR A 71 6.43 -2.52 -10.34
C THR A 71 6.38 -2.90 -8.87
N ALA A 72 5.78 -4.04 -8.54
CA ALA A 72 5.76 -4.60 -7.18
C ALA A 72 7.17 -4.86 -6.63
N ARG A 73 8.14 -5.20 -7.49
CA ARG A 73 9.56 -5.34 -7.10
C ARG A 73 10.31 -4.01 -6.97
N LYS A 74 9.83 -2.94 -7.61
CA LYS A 74 10.41 -1.59 -7.47
C LYS A 74 9.99 -0.93 -6.17
N ILE A 75 8.81 -1.25 -5.64
CA ILE A 75 8.35 -0.78 -4.32
C ILE A 75 9.04 -1.58 -3.21
N THR A 76 10.19 -1.07 -2.74
CA THR A 76 10.97 -1.73 -1.68
C THR A 76 10.64 -1.18 -0.30
N THR A 77 10.03 0.00 -0.22
CA THR A 77 9.73 0.70 1.03
C THR A 77 8.26 1.04 1.15
N VAL A 78 7.76 1.13 2.39
CA VAL A 78 6.37 1.54 2.70
C VAL A 78 6.02 2.87 2.03
N GLY A 79 6.93 3.85 2.06
CA GLY A 79 6.71 5.14 1.42
C GLY A 79 6.52 5.02 -0.10
N ASN A 80 7.24 4.13 -0.77
CA ASN A 80 7.03 3.91 -2.21
C ASN A 80 5.69 3.26 -2.52
N VAL A 81 5.20 2.36 -1.67
CA VAL A 81 3.86 1.79 -1.84
C VAL A 81 2.80 2.88 -1.75
N GLN A 82 2.90 3.75 -0.74
CA GLN A 82 1.97 4.87 -0.56
C GLN A 82 1.98 5.81 -1.76
N ASP A 83 3.18 6.19 -2.23
CA ASP A 83 3.35 7.08 -3.38
C ASP A 83 2.79 6.46 -4.67
N LEU A 84 3.04 5.16 -4.89
CA LEU A 84 2.50 4.43 -6.04
C LEU A 84 0.97 4.44 -6.06
N VAL A 85 0.34 4.17 -4.91
CA VAL A 85 -1.12 4.17 -4.80
C VAL A 85 -1.67 5.57 -5.05
N LEU A 86 -1.05 6.60 -4.48
CA LEU A 86 -1.45 8.00 -4.70
C LEU A 86 -1.34 8.40 -6.18
N GLU A 87 -0.24 8.04 -6.84
CA GLU A 87 -0.06 8.28 -8.28
C GLU A 87 -1.15 7.56 -9.09
N LYS A 88 -1.39 6.28 -8.81
CA LYS A 88 -2.40 5.47 -9.50
C LYS A 88 -3.82 5.99 -9.29
N LEU A 89 -4.13 6.50 -8.10
CA LEU A 89 -5.42 7.13 -7.84
C LEU A 89 -5.58 8.44 -8.61
N ALA A 90 -4.53 9.25 -8.68
CA ALA A 90 -4.54 10.50 -9.43
C ALA A 90 -4.67 10.29 -10.96
N GLU A 91 -4.19 9.16 -11.49
CA GLU A 91 -4.36 8.80 -12.91
C GLU A 91 -5.80 8.38 -13.26
N ARG A 92 -6.65 8.08 -12.27
CA ARG A 92 -8.02 7.62 -12.46
C ARG A 92 -9.08 8.73 -12.48
N ASP A 93 -8.72 9.94 -12.05
CA ASP A 93 -9.61 11.11 -11.93
C ASP A 93 -9.76 11.91 -13.25
#